data_AF-A0A947HF02-F1
#
_entry.id   AF-A0A947HF02-F1
#
_cell.length_a   1.000
_cell.length_b   1.000
_cell.length_c   1.000
_cell.angle_alpha   90.00
_cell.angle_beta   90.00
_cell.angle_gamma   90.00
#
_symmetry.space_group_name_H-M   'P 1'
#
loop_
_entity.id
_entity.type
_entity.pdbx_description
1 polymer ?
#
loop_
_entity_poly.entity_id
_entity_poly.type
_entity_poly.pdbx_seq_one_letter_code
_entity_poly.pdbx_strand_id
1 'polypeptide(L)'
;MTTSTQTLGERLTYLRKKQGYSMKTLADLTGISAAYICKMESGQRKPARDVMLRLVNSLLIESSQQERDELLLLAGFAPLHYRSFMGKADLIKLYQEALEAEPDNFKFFISLVMVLIRSGRFADAEVRIQKGIQTFDDQVQLQALLAALELAKGQFDTAIEYQRSALDYFKMAKRAESQTLALPDLLLSLGVIYFLKGESQLDQLNHGQIPSNQTVSGLSESAWETLSEAKKCFHQALKASPEDVYILDEYARVCYSLATLDNECSPSPLWKESASNFKKVICSPDKHNLGATHLLHSTSFWALALAKSQDYESAWLQLSVVEACIPDFWLVHYLKASYFCLRFQEDKLSPKEKKLQLDLALKALEIVLKNEDPQNPSRTEALVDPDLNVLRQEKKLEFMNLMKKYGS
;
A
#
# COMPACT_ATOMS: atom_id res chain seq x y z
N MET A 1 35.02 -21.27 8.93
CA MET A 1 34.40 -22.61 8.90
C MET A 1 33.38 -22.61 7.79
N THR A 2 33.42 -23.63 6.94
CA THR A 2 32.76 -23.75 5.62
C THR A 2 31.25 -23.49 5.65
N THR A 3 30.78 -22.41 5.03
CA THR A 3 29.36 -22.19 4.73
C THR A 3 28.97 -23.08 3.54
N SER A 4 28.62 -24.32 3.85
CA SER A 4 27.94 -25.23 2.92
C SER A 4 26.60 -24.60 2.53
N THR A 5 26.40 -24.32 1.25
CA THR A 5 25.12 -23.91 0.65
C THR A 5 24.09 -25.02 0.83
N GLN A 6 23.28 -24.96 1.89
CA GLN A 6 22.22 -25.93 2.15
C GLN A 6 20.98 -25.62 1.32
N THR A 7 20.40 -26.64 0.68
CA THR A 7 19.10 -26.57 0.00
C THR A 7 17.95 -26.48 1.03
N LEU A 8 16.75 -26.04 0.59
CA LEU A 8 15.56 -25.99 1.45
C LEU A 8 15.27 -27.34 2.14
N GLY A 9 15.36 -28.44 1.39
CA GLY A 9 15.08 -29.79 1.91
C GLY A 9 16.07 -30.22 2.99
N GLU A 10 17.35 -29.93 2.80
CA GLU A 10 18.41 -30.18 3.78
C GLU A 10 18.22 -29.33 5.04
N ARG A 11 17.85 -28.05 4.87
CA ARG A 11 17.57 -27.13 5.97
C ARG A 11 16.35 -27.58 6.78
N LEU A 12 15.26 -27.98 6.13
CA LEU A 12 14.08 -28.54 6.79
C LEU A 12 14.41 -29.82 7.55
N THR A 13 15.17 -30.73 6.94
CA THR A 13 15.62 -31.98 7.57
C THR A 13 16.45 -31.70 8.82
N TYR A 14 17.38 -30.75 8.73
CA TYR A 14 18.22 -30.32 9.84
C TYR A 14 17.39 -29.74 10.98
N LEU A 15 16.49 -28.79 10.70
CA LEU A 15 15.65 -28.14 11.70
C LEU A 15 14.70 -29.12 12.39
N ARG A 16 14.08 -30.04 11.63
CA ARG A 16 13.21 -31.08 12.19
C ARG A 16 13.97 -31.98 13.17
N LYS A 17 15.17 -32.42 12.79
CA LYS A 17 16.02 -33.25 13.65
C LYS A 17 16.53 -32.48 14.88
N LYS A 18 16.86 -31.20 14.74
CA LYS A 18 17.27 -30.31 15.84
C LYS A 18 16.17 -30.20 16.90
N GLN A 19 14.90 -30.17 16.50
CA GLN A 19 13.74 -30.18 17.40
C GLN A 19 13.34 -31.57 17.92
N GLY A 20 14.08 -32.63 17.53
CA GLY A 20 13.77 -34.01 17.94
C GLY A 20 12.51 -34.59 17.29
N TYR A 21 11.97 -33.97 16.25
CA TYR A 21 10.72 -34.40 15.63
C TYR A 21 10.94 -35.53 14.62
N SER A 22 10.10 -36.56 14.67
CA SER A 22 9.93 -37.47 13.53
C SER A 22 9.08 -36.80 12.43
N MET A 23 9.14 -37.29 11.18
CA MET A 23 8.27 -36.77 10.11
C MET A 23 6.78 -36.91 10.46
N LYS A 24 6.41 -37.94 11.23
CA LYS A 24 5.04 -38.14 11.73
C LYS A 24 4.69 -37.11 12.81
N THR A 25 5.59 -36.86 13.75
CA THR A 25 5.40 -35.86 14.80
C THR A 25 5.22 -34.45 14.22
N LEU A 26 6.04 -34.08 13.22
CA LEU A 26 5.90 -32.80 12.54
C LEU A 26 4.60 -32.72 11.73
N ALA A 27 4.19 -33.83 11.12
CA ALA A 27 2.93 -33.93 10.39
C ALA A 27 1.73 -33.61 11.30
N ASP A 28 1.70 -34.22 12.48
CA ASP A 28 0.64 -34.04 13.46
C ASP A 28 0.60 -32.60 14.00
N LEU A 29 1.76 -31.96 14.19
CA LEU A 29 1.86 -30.56 14.67
C LEU A 29 1.41 -29.52 13.63
N THR A 30 1.65 -29.78 12.35
CA THR A 30 1.44 -28.80 11.27
C THR A 30 0.18 -29.04 10.44
N GLY A 31 -0.44 -30.21 10.60
CA GLY A 31 -1.53 -30.68 9.74
C GLY A 31 -1.08 -30.95 8.30
N ILE A 32 0.21 -31.27 8.09
CA ILE A 32 0.79 -31.59 6.77
C ILE A 32 1.11 -33.07 6.75
N SER A 33 0.70 -33.83 5.71
CA SER A 33 0.98 -35.27 5.69
C SER A 33 2.49 -35.59 5.76
N ALA A 34 2.87 -36.64 6.49
CA ALA A 34 4.27 -37.07 6.61
C ALA A 34 4.90 -37.43 5.24
N ALA A 35 4.09 -37.93 4.30
CA ALA A 35 4.53 -38.19 2.92
C ALA A 35 4.87 -36.91 2.16
N TYR A 36 4.14 -35.81 2.42
CA TYR A 36 4.43 -34.51 1.83
C TYR A 36 5.69 -33.87 2.46
N ILE A 37 5.87 -33.99 3.78
CA ILE A 37 7.10 -33.59 4.49
C ILE A 37 8.32 -34.33 3.93
N CYS A 38 8.24 -35.64 3.74
CA CYS A 38 9.31 -36.43 3.13
C CYS A 38 9.70 -35.93 1.73
N LYS A 39 8.70 -35.61 0.89
CA LYS A 39 8.93 -35.07 -0.46
C LYS A 39 9.53 -33.67 -0.46
N MET A 40 9.22 -32.85 0.54
CA MET A 40 9.87 -31.54 0.72
C MET A 40 11.31 -31.68 1.20
N GLU A 41 11.55 -32.52 2.20
CA GLU A 41 12.90 -32.77 2.75
C GLU A 41 13.87 -33.37 1.72
N SER A 42 13.35 -34.19 0.81
CA SER A 42 14.11 -34.76 -0.32
C SER A 42 14.20 -33.84 -1.55
N GLY A 43 13.63 -32.63 -1.50
CA GLY A 43 13.63 -31.68 -2.61
C GLY A 43 12.70 -32.05 -3.79
N GLN A 44 11.98 -33.17 -3.72
CA GLN A 44 11.07 -33.64 -4.77
C GLN A 44 9.79 -32.80 -4.91
N ARG A 45 9.46 -31.97 -3.91
CA ARG A 45 8.27 -31.12 -3.94
C ARG A 45 8.48 -29.79 -3.24
N LYS A 46 8.11 -28.69 -3.90
CA LYS A 46 8.16 -27.34 -3.32
C LYS A 46 6.89 -27.05 -2.48
N PRO A 47 7.03 -26.44 -1.28
CA PRO A 47 5.87 -26.08 -0.44
C PRO A 47 5.07 -24.92 -1.03
N ALA A 48 3.77 -24.89 -0.72
CA ALA A 48 2.97 -23.67 -0.83
C ALA A 48 3.28 -22.70 0.33
N ARG A 49 2.95 -21.41 0.18
CA ARG A 49 3.35 -20.39 1.16
C ARG A 49 2.74 -20.62 2.54
N ASP A 50 1.47 -21.00 2.60
CA ASP A 50 0.76 -21.31 3.84
C ASP A 50 1.36 -22.52 4.57
N VAL A 51 1.74 -23.57 3.82
CA VAL A 51 2.44 -24.76 4.32
C VAL A 51 3.79 -24.34 4.90
N MET A 52 4.50 -23.45 4.19
CA MET A 52 5.79 -22.96 4.63
C MET A 52 5.71 -22.14 5.92
N LEU A 53 4.69 -21.27 6.04
CA LEU A 53 4.46 -20.50 7.27
C LEU A 53 4.14 -21.42 8.46
N ARG A 54 3.37 -22.48 8.26
CA ARG A 54 3.11 -23.50 9.29
C ARG A 54 4.38 -24.24 9.72
N LEU A 55 5.26 -24.57 8.78
CA LEU A 55 6.56 -25.18 9.06
C LEU A 55 7.48 -24.23 9.82
N VAL A 56 7.55 -22.96 9.41
CA VAL A 56 8.33 -21.92 10.11
C VAL A 56 7.85 -21.78 11.55
N ASN A 57 6.54 -21.67 11.77
CA ASN A 57 5.98 -21.49 13.11
C ASN A 57 6.19 -22.72 14.02
N SER A 58 6.27 -23.93 13.47
CA SER A 58 6.45 -25.17 14.25
C SER A 58 7.92 -25.56 14.47
N LEU A 59 8.81 -25.27 13.52
CA LEU A 59 10.22 -25.66 13.60
C LEU A 59 11.12 -24.61 14.28
N LEU A 60 10.66 -23.35 14.31
CA LEU A 60 11.45 -22.19 14.74
C LEU A 60 10.75 -21.43 15.88
N ILE A 61 10.18 -22.15 16.85
CA ILE A 61 9.37 -21.59 17.96
C ILE A 61 10.19 -20.59 18.81
N GLU A 62 11.41 -20.95 19.19
CA GLU A 62 12.33 -20.12 20.00
C GLU A 62 13.49 -19.51 19.19
N SER A 63 13.40 -19.60 17.87
CA SER A 63 14.44 -19.11 16.98
C SER A 63 14.32 -17.61 16.72
N SER A 64 15.46 -17.00 16.36
CA SER A 64 15.46 -15.59 15.95
C SER A 64 14.59 -15.39 14.70
N GLN A 65 14.01 -14.19 14.56
CA GLN A 65 13.23 -13.83 13.36
C GLN A 65 14.07 -13.95 12.07
N GLN A 66 15.39 -13.85 12.17
CA GLN A 66 16.33 -14.03 11.05
C GLN A 66 16.33 -15.47 10.52
N GLU A 67 16.32 -16.48 11.39
CA GLU A 67 16.26 -17.90 10.97
C GLU A 67 14.90 -18.22 10.33
N ARG A 68 13.83 -17.55 10.77
CA ARG A 68 12.49 -17.68 10.18
C ARG A 68 12.42 -17.11 8.77
N ASP A 69 13.02 -15.93 8.59
CA ASP A 69 13.11 -15.25 7.29
C ASP A 69 14.03 -16.01 6.32
N GLU A 70 15.19 -16.51 6.78
CA GLU A 70 16.09 -17.38 6.00
C GLU A 70 15.35 -18.59 5.43
N LEU A 71 14.53 -19.26 6.25
CA LEU A 71 13.81 -20.46 5.84
C LEU A 71 12.71 -20.15 4.80
N LEU A 72 12.07 -18.98 4.88
CA LEU A 72 11.12 -18.50 3.86
C LEU A 72 11.81 -18.15 2.54
N LEU A 73 13.00 -17.58 2.62
CA LEU A 73 13.81 -17.21 1.46
C LEU A 73 14.25 -18.46 0.69
N LEU A 74 14.73 -19.49 1.38
CA LEU A 74 15.05 -20.79 0.76
C LEU A 74 13.85 -21.45 0.08
N ALA A 75 12.64 -21.14 0.53
CA ALA A 75 11.40 -21.63 -0.06
C ALA A 75 10.86 -20.77 -1.22
N GLY A 76 11.54 -19.67 -1.56
CA GLY A 76 11.13 -18.76 -2.63
C GLY A 76 10.03 -17.79 -2.23
N PHE A 77 9.90 -17.52 -0.93
CA PHE A 77 8.97 -16.55 -0.39
C PHE A 77 9.70 -15.32 0.13
N ALA A 78 8.99 -14.19 0.15
CA ALA A 78 9.46 -12.99 0.83
C ALA A 78 9.53 -13.21 2.36
N PRO A 79 10.51 -12.60 3.04
CA PRO A 79 10.66 -12.68 4.49
C PRO A 79 9.51 -11.94 5.20
N LEU A 80 9.20 -12.31 6.44
CA LEU A 80 8.13 -11.71 7.23
C LEU A 80 8.47 -10.28 7.68
N HIS A 81 9.76 -9.96 7.89
CA HIS A 81 10.19 -8.65 8.39
C HIS A 81 11.31 -8.02 7.53
N TYR A 82 10.91 -7.24 6.52
CA TYR A 82 11.79 -6.56 5.57
C TYR A 82 12.84 -5.62 6.22
N ARG A 83 12.56 -5.07 7.41
CA ARG A 83 13.45 -4.13 8.13
C ARG A 83 14.50 -4.80 9.02
N SER A 84 14.31 -6.07 9.42
CA SER A 84 15.20 -6.71 10.41
C SER A 84 16.35 -7.51 9.79
N PHE A 85 16.29 -7.74 8.48
CA PHE A 85 17.40 -8.33 7.74
C PHE A 85 18.51 -7.29 7.62
N MET A 86 19.68 -7.59 8.21
CA MET A 86 20.89 -6.77 8.09
C MET A 86 21.11 -6.42 6.62
N GLY A 87 21.03 -5.14 6.26
CA GLY A 87 21.35 -4.60 4.94
C GLY A 87 20.56 -5.16 3.74
N LYS A 88 19.98 -4.27 2.93
CA LYS A 88 19.43 -4.62 1.60
C LYS A 88 20.41 -5.42 0.72
N ALA A 89 21.73 -5.27 0.95
CA ALA A 89 22.80 -5.96 0.25
C ALA A 89 22.85 -7.48 0.51
N ASP A 90 22.57 -7.94 1.73
CA ASP A 90 22.64 -9.37 2.08
C ASP A 90 21.49 -10.15 1.42
N LEU A 91 20.31 -9.52 1.27
CA LEU A 91 19.15 -10.13 0.64
C LEU A 91 19.32 -10.28 -0.89
N ILE A 92 19.95 -9.30 -1.53
CA ILE A 92 20.26 -9.37 -2.98
C ILE A 92 21.19 -10.54 -3.24
N LYS A 93 22.25 -10.66 -2.45
CA LYS A 93 23.23 -11.75 -2.56
C LYS A 93 22.56 -13.11 -2.37
N LEU A 94 21.70 -13.24 -1.38
CA LEU A 94 20.99 -14.49 -1.12
C LEU A 94 20.09 -14.92 -2.30
N TYR A 95 19.32 -14.00 -2.88
CA TYR A 95 18.51 -14.33 -4.06
C TYR A 95 19.34 -14.55 -5.33
N GLN A 96 20.53 -13.95 -5.43
CA GLN A 96 21.48 -14.26 -6.49
C GLN A 96 21.99 -15.70 -6.37
N GLU A 97 22.47 -16.09 -5.19
CA GLU A 97 22.94 -17.46 -4.91
C GLU A 97 21.81 -18.49 -5.11
N ALA A 98 20.59 -18.18 -4.67
CA ALA A 98 19.43 -19.04 -4.87
C ALA A 98 19.07 -19.23 -6.35
N LEU A 99 19.21 -18.18 -7.18
CA LEU A 99 18.98 -18.31 -8.62
C LEU A 99 20.17 -18.95 -9.35
N GLU A 100 21.40 -18.85 -8.84
CA GLU A 100 22.54 -19.61 -9.36
C GLU A 100 22.34 -21.12 -9.14
N ALA A 101 21.81 -21.50 -7.98
CA ALA A 101 21.47 -22.89 -7.67
C ALA A 101 20.27 -23.42 -8.49
N GLU A 102 19.27 -22.58 -8.73
CA GLU A 102 18.09 -22.90 -9.54
C GLU A 102 17.79 -21.83 -10.61
N PRO A 103 18.49 -21.85 -11.76
CA PRO A 103 18.37 -20.80 -12.79
C PRO A 103 16.97 -20.61 -13.36
N ASP A 104 16.20 -21.70 -13.46
CA ASP A 104 14.85 -21.69 -14.03
C ASP A 104 13.76 -21.32 -12.99
N ASN A 105 14.14 -21.00 -11.75
CA ASN A 105 13.19 -20.67 -10.70
C ASN A 105 12.72 -19.21 -10.79
N PHE A 106 11.65 -19.00 -11.55
CA PHE A 106 11.10 -17.67 -11.81
C PHE A 106 10.66 -16.90 -10.56
N LYS A 107 10.30 -17.59 -9.45
CA LYS A 107 9.93 -16.91 -8.19
C LYS A 107 11.13 -16.25 -7.51
N PHE A 108 12.30 -16.89 -7.52
CA PHE A 108 13.54 -16.26 -7.04
C PHE A 108 13.91 -15.07 -7.91
N PHE A 109 13.72 -15.19 -9.22
CA PHE A 109 13.95 -14.10 -10.16
C PHE A 109 13.06 -12.89 -9.87
N ILE A 110 11.73 -13.08 -9.76
CA ILE A 110 10.77 -12.02 -9.39
C ILE A 110 11.18 -11.37 -8.07
N SER A 111 11.49 -12.18 -7.07
CA SER A 111 11.85 -11.67 -5.74
C SER A 111 13.14 -10.84 -5.77
N LEU A 112 14.17 -11.29 -6.50
CA LEU A 112 15.41 -10.54 -6.70
C LEU A 112 15.16 -9.19 -7.37
N VAL A 113 14.38 -9.17 -8.46
CA VAL A 113 14.03 -7.93 -9.18
C VAL A 113 13.31 -6.97 -8.25
N MET A 114 12.30 -7.44 -7.50
CA MET A 114 11.56 -6.60 -6.55
C MET A 114 12.43 -6.06 -5.42
N VAL A 115 13.43 -6.83 -4.94
CA VAL A 115 14.39 -6.35 -3.95
C VAL A 115 15.31 -5.28 -4.56
N LEU A 116 15.80 -5.46 -5.79
CA LEU A 116 16.61 -4.46 -6.49
C LEU A 116 15.83 -3.14 -6.64
N ILE A 117 14.57 -3.21 -7.06
CA ILE A 117 13.66 -2.05 -7.19
C ILE A 117 13.50 -1.32 -5.85
N ARG A 118 13.12 -2.02 -4.77
CA ARG A 118 12.96 -1.43 -3.42
C ARG A 118 14.29 -0.93 -2.81
N SER A 119 15.41 -1.37 -3.36
CA SER A 119 16.74 -0.92 -2.98
C SER A 119 17.21 0.29 -3.78
N GLY A 120 16.44 0.77 -4.76
CA GLY A 120 16.83 1.86 -5.66
C GLY A 120 17.89 1.45 -6.69
N ARG A 121 18.22 0.15 -6.80
CA ARG A 121 19.19 -0.39 -7.77
C ARG A 121 18.54 -0.62 -9.12
N PHE A 122 18.05 0.45 -9.74
CA PHE A 122 17.21 0.39 -10.94
C PHE A 122 17.95 -0.15 -12.16
N ALA A 123 19.21 0.27 -12.38
CA ALA A 123 20.01 -0.22 -13.51
C ALA A 123 20.23 -1.74 -13.44
N ASP A 124 20.49 -2.27 -12.25
CA ASP A 124 20.68 -3.70 -12.05
C ASP A 124 19.38 -4.49 -12.23
N ALA A 125 18.25 -3.94 -11.75
CA ALA A 125 16.93 -4.52 -11.98
C ALA A 125 16.62 -4.59 -13.48
N GLU A 126 16.92 -3.53 -14.23
CA GLU A 126 16.68 -3.46 -15.67
C GLU A 126 17.48 -4.51 -16.44
N VAL A 127 18.79 -4.58 -16.20
CA VAL A 127 19.67 -5.61 -16.80
C VAL A 127 19.17 -7.02 -16.43
N ARG A 128 18.71 -7.21 -15.20
CA ARG A 128 18.19 -8.51 -14.75
C ARG A 128 16.89 -8.86 -15.47
N ILE A 129 15.96 -7.92 -15.62
CA ILE A 129 14.71 -8.13 -16.35
C ILE A 129 14.99 -8.45 -17.83
N GLN A 130 15.89 -7.72 -18.49
CA GLN A 130 16.28 -7.97 -19.88
C GLN A 130 16.84 -9.39 -20.08
N LYS A 131 17.68 -9.88 -19.17
CA LYS A 131 18.13 -11.28 -19.17
C LYS A 131 16.99 -12.26 -18.94
N GLY A 132 16.07 -11.93 -18.03
CA GLY A 132 14.88 -12.74 -17.76
C GLY A 132 13.97 -12.91 -18.97
N ILE A 133 13.81 -11.86 -19.80
CA ILE A 133 13.02 -11.94 -21.05
C ILE A 133 13.58 -12.98 -22.03
N GLN A 134 14.90 -13.23 -22.01
CA GLN A 134 15.54 -14.24 -22.85
C GLN A 134 15.46 -15.66 -22.27
N THR A 135 15.10 -15.79 -20.99
CA THR A 135 15.18 -17.05 -20.23
C THR A 135 13.79 -17.60 -19.86
N PHE A 136 12.84 -16.72 -19.56
CA PHE A 136 11.51 -17.09 -19.07
C PHE A 136 10.43 -16.79 -20.11
N ASP A 137 9.46 -17.70 -20.24
CA ASP A 137 8.35 -17.59 -21.19
C ASP A 137 7.15 -16.78 -20.65
N ASP A 138 7.15 -16.40 -19.36
CA ASP A 138 6.06 -15.65 -18.74
C ASP A 138 6.13 -14.14 -19.05
N GLN A 139 5.72 -13.79 -20.27
CA GLN A 139 5.70 -12.41 -20.75
C GLN A 139 4.80 -11.50 -19.91
N VAL A 140 3.72 -12.02 -19.32
CA VAL A 140 2.80 -11.22 -18.48
C VAL A 140 3.54 -10.71 -17.25
N GLN A 141 4.19 -11.61 -16.51
CA GLN A 141 4.91 -11.25 -15.30
C GLN A 141 6.15 -10.41 -15.58
N LEU A 142 6.86 -10.66 -16.68
CA LEU A 142 8.03 -9.86 -17.08
C LEU A 142 7.65 -8.40 -17.41
N GLN A 143 6.55 -8.19 -18.14
CA GLN A 143 6.03 -6.85 -18.42
C GLN A 143 5.56 -6.14 -17.14
N ALA A 144 4.92 -6.86 -16.22
CA ALA A 144 4.54 -6.32 -14.92
C ALA A 144 5.76 -5.90 -14.06
N LEU A 145 6.89 -6.63 -14.16
CA LEU A 145 8.14 -6.25 -13.49
C LEU A 145 8.76 -4.99 -14.09
N LEU A 146 8.70 -4.80 -15.41
CA LEU A 146 9.12 -3.55 -16.06
C LEU A 146 8.22 -2.38 -15.62
N ALA A 147 6.90 -2.58 -15.57
CA ALA A 147 5.98 -1.56 -15.06
C ALA A 147 6.31 -1.16 -13.62
N ALA A 148 6.58 -2.13 -12.73
CA ALA A 148 6.98 -1.86 -11.35
C ALA A 148 8.33 -1.12 -11.25
N LEU A 149 9.29 -1.44 -12.12
CA LEU A 149 10.57 -0.75 -12.19
C LEU A 149 10.40 0.72 -12.62
N GLU A 150 9.66 0.97 -13.69
CA GLU A 150 9.43 2.33 -14.19
C GLU A 150 8.60 3.17 -13.21
N LEU A 151 7.62 2.55 -12.54
CA LEU A 151 6.88 3.21 -11.47
C LEU A 151 7.83 3.66 -10.33
N ALA A 152 8.76 2.80 -9.92
CA ALA A 152 9.72 3.12 -8.87
C ALA A 152 10.74 4.20 -9.29
N LYS A 153 10.99 4.36 -10.60
CA LYS A 153 11.76 5.48 -11.18
C LYS A 153 10.94 6.78 -11.29
N GLY A 154 9.63 6.75 -10.99
CA GLY A 154 8.70 7.87 -11.16
C GLY A 154 8.24 8.09 -12.60
N GLN A 155 8.50 7.15 -13.52
CA GLN A 155 8.14 7.24 -14.93
C GLN A 155 6.74 6.66 -15.17
N PHE A 156 5.70 7.41 -14.78
CA PHE A 156 4.32 6.92 -14.80
C PHE A 156 3.83 6.49 -16.19
N ASP A 157 4.11 7.27 -17.22
CA ASP A 157 3.61 6.98 -18.58
C ASP A 157 4.20 5.67 -19.13
N THR A 158 5.51 5.47 -18.99
CA THR A 158 6.16 4.23 -19.39
C THR A 158 5.70 3.04 -18.54
N ALA A 159 5.46 3.23 -17.25
CA ALA A 159 4.89 2.19 -16.39
C ALA A 159 3.48 1.76 -16.85
N ILE A 160 2.65 2.71 -17.27
CA ILE A 160 1.32 2.45 -17.84
C ILE A 160 1.42 1.63 -19.13
N GLU A 161 2.36 1.98 -20.02
CA GLU A 161 2.58 1.27 -21.29
C GLU A 161 2.97 -0.20 -21.06
N TYR A 162 3.92 -0.46 -20.15
CA TYR A 162 4.32 -1.81 -19.80
C TYR A 162 3.18 -2.60 -19.14
N GLN A 163 2.41 -1.97 -18.25
CA GLN A 163 1.31 -2.65 -17.58
C GLN A 163 0.14 -2.94 -18.54
N ARG A 164 -0.13 -2.06 -19.51
CA ARG A 164 -1.10 -2.33 -20.60
C ARG A 164 -0.61 -3.48 -21.48
N SER A 165 0.68 -3.51 -21.80
CA SER A 165 1.29 -4.63 -22.53
C SER A 165 1.12 -5.96 -21.78
N ALA A 166 1.32 -5.97 -20.46
CA ALA A 166 1.07 -7.15 -19.62
C ALA A 166 -0.38 -7.65 -19.73
N LEU A 167 -1.35 -6.73 -19.68
CA LEU A 167 -2.78 -7.05 -19.86
C LEU A 167 -3.09 -7.58 -21.27
N ASP A 168 -2.44 -7.06 -22.30
CA ASP A 168 -2.68 -7.53 -23.67
C ASP A 168 -2.09 -8.92 -23.90
N TYR A 169 -0.88 -9.21 -23.39
CA TYR A 169 -0.34 -10.57 -23.36
C TYR A 169 -1.25 -11.53 -22.59
N PHE A 170 -1.81 -11.08 -21.45
CA PHE A 170 -2.74 -11.88 -20.65
C PHE A 170 -4.00 -12.25 -21.45
N LYS A 171 -4.58 -11.31 -22.20
CA LYS A 171 -5.76 -11.55 -23.07
C LYS A 171 -5.45 -12.45 -24.26
N MET A 172 -4.24 -12.37 -24.81
CA MET A 172 -3.83 -13.16 -25.98
C MET A 172 -3.53 -14.62 -25.63
N ALA A 173 -3.12 -14.90 -24.39
CA ALA A 173 -2.81 -16.24 -23.93
C ALA A 173 -4.06 -17.15 -23.89
N LYS A 174 -4.13 -18.14 -24.79
CA LYS A 174 -5.21 -19.15 -24.83
C LYS A 174 -4.99 -20.21 -23.73
N ARG A 175 -5.63 -20.04 -22.55
CA ARG A 175 -5.70 -20.99 -21.39
C ARG A 175 -4.35 -21.30 -20.72
N ALA A 176 -3.98 -20.76 -19.54
CA ALA A 176 -4.58 -20.76 -18.19
C ALA A 176 -4.04 -21.83 -17.18
N GLU A 177 -2.90 -22.49 -17.44
CA GLU A 177 -2.30 -23.37 -16.39
C GLU A 177 -0.97 -22.86 -15.80
N SER A 178 -0.32 -21.84 -16.39
CA SER A 178 1.00 -21.36 -15.92
C SER A 178 1.07 -19.86 -15.59
N GLN A 179 -0.04 -19.13 -15.60
CA GLN A 179 -0.02 -17.69 -15.29
C GLN A 179 0.06 -17.47 -13.78
N THR A 180 1.10 -16.77 -13.32
CA THR A 180 1.29 -16.42 -11.90
C THR A 180 0.36 -15.30 -11.43
N LEU A 181 -0.08 -14.42 -12.33
CA LEU A 181 -0.92 -13.27 -12.04
C LEU A 181 -2.33 -13.46 -12.59
N ALA A 182 -3.33 -13.09 -11.79
CA ALA A 182 -4.72 -13.06 -12.22
C ALA A 182 -5.08 -11.69 -12.83
N LEU A 183 -6.17 -11.66 -13.62
CA LEU A 183 -6.68 -10.41 -14.21
C LEU A 183 -6.93 -9.30 -13.16
N PRO A 184 -7.51 -9.58 -11.97
CA PRO A 184 -7.67 -8.55 -10.94
C PRO A 184 -6.35 -7.93 -10.48
N ASP A 185 -5.28 -8.71 -10.37
CA ASP A 185 -3.96 -8.22 -9.93
C ASP A 185 -3.36 -7.25 -10.95
N LEU A 186 -3.51 -7.57 -12.24
CA LEU A 186 -3.02 -6.74 -13.34
C LEU A 186 -3.82 -5.42 -13.43
N LEU A 187 -5.13 -5.48 -13.23
CA LEU A 187 -6.00 -4.30 -13.21
C LEU A 187 -5.76 -3.43 -11.96
N LEU A 188 -5.57 -4.05 -10.80
CA LEU A 188 -5.18 -3.36 -9.56
C LEU A 188 -3.86 -2.62 -9.77
N SER A 189 -2.84 -3.29 -10.31
CA SER A 189 -1.54 -2.69 -10.57
C SER A 189 -1.63 -1.51 -11.54
N LEU A 190 -2.40 -1.64 -12.63
CA LEU A 190 -2.64 -0.55 -13.57
C LEU A 190 -3.37 0.63 -12.91
N GLY A 191 -4.41 0.33 -12.13
CA GLY A 191 -5.16 1.34 -11.40
C GLY A 191 -4.30 2.09 -10.39
N VAL A 192 -3.41 1.40 -9.67
CA VAL A 192 -2.46 2.02 -8.73
C VAL A 192 -1.49 2.96 -9.47
N ILE A 193 -0.98 2.58 -10.64
CA ILE A 193 -0.09 3.46 -11.43
C ILE A 193 -0.82 4.74 -11.84
N TYR A 194 -2.05 4.63 -12.37
CA TYR A 194 -2.87 5.80 -12.66
C TYR A 194 -3.17 6.63 -11.42
N PHE A 195 -3.52 5.97 -10.31
CA PHE A 195 -3.84 6.66 -9.07
C PHE A 195 -2.66 7.49 -8.57
N LEU A 196 -1.46 6.91 -8.51
CA LEU A 196 -0.25 7.62 -8.09
C LEU A 196 0.11 8.78 -9.03
N LYS A 197 -0.08 8.61 -10.35
CA LYS A 197 0.09 9.70 -11.32
C LYS A 197 -0.90 10.85 -11.04
N GLY A 198 -2.17 10.52 -10.82
CA GLY A 198 -3.22 11.49 -10.50
C GLY A 198 -2.98 12.21 -9.17
N GLU A 199 -2.57 11.48 -8.13
CA GLU A 199 -2.18 12.06 -6.84
C GLU A 199 -0.98 13.00 -6.97
N SER A 200 0.01 12.66 -7.81
CA SER A 200 1.14 13.56 -8.09
C SER A 200 0.70 14.85 -8.79
N GLN A 201 -0.32 14.80 -9.65
CA GLN A 201 -0.88 15.99 -10.31
C GLN A 201 -1.69 16.83 -9.31
N LEU A 202 -2.44 16.18 -8.41
CA LEU A 202 -3.13 16.84 -7.30
C LEU A 202 -2.17 17.56 -6.36
N ASP A 203 -1.07 16.92 -6.00
CA ASP A 203 0.00 17.52 -5.19
C ASP A 203 0.57 18.78 -5.86
N GLN A 204 0.85 18.72 -7.17
CA GLN A 204 1.28 19.87 -7.95
C GLN A 204 0.25 21.01 -7.94
N LEU A 205 -1.04 20.70 -8.05
CA LEU A 205 -2.12 21.69 -7.96
C LEU A 205 -2.15 22.37 -6.58
N ASN A 206 -2.10 21.58 -5.50
CA ASN A 206 -2.15 22.08 -4.13
C ASN A 206 -0.94 22.95 -3.79
N HIS A 207 0.25 22.59 -4.29
CA HIS A 207 1.48 23.35 -4.09
C HIS A 207 1.70 24.48 -5.12
N GLY A 208 0.80 24.66 -6.09
CA GLY A 208 0.95 25.66 -7.16
C GLY A 208 2.13 25.40 -8.09
N GLN A 209 2.63 24.17 -8.16
CA GLN A 209 3.75 23.74 -8.98
C GLN A 209 3.28 23.34 -10.38
N ILE A 210 2.68 24.29 -11.09
CA ILE A 210 2.12 24.04 -12.43
C ILE A 210 3.25 24.00 -13.47
N PRO A 211 3.37 22.92 -14.27
CA PRO A 211 4.33 22.86 -15.36
C PRO A 211 4.17 24.03 -16.33
N SER A 212 5.28 24.57 -16.86
CA SER A 212 5.26 25.76 -17.73
C SER A 212 4.45 25.59 -19.03
N ASN A 213 4.20 24.34 -19.42
CA ASN A 213 3.42 23.96 -20.60
C ASN A 213 1.94 23.67 -20.31
N GLN A 214 1.47 23.87 -19.07
CA GLN A 214 0.10 23.60 -18.67
C GLN A 214 -0.52 24.79 -17.92
N THR A 215 -1.86 24.83 -17.90
CA THR A 215 -2.63 25.74 -17.05
C THR A 215 -3.16 24.98 -15.83
N VAL A 216 -3.56 25.69 -14.78
CA VAL A 216 -4.22 25.08 -13.60
C VAL A 216 -5.44 24.25 -14.03
N SER A 217 -6.26 24.79 -14.94
CA SER A 217 -7.43 24.09 -15.47
C SER A 217 -7.04 22.83 -16.25
N GLY A 218 -6.01 22.91 -17.09
CA GLY A 218 -5.54 21.77 -17.88
C GLY A 218 -4.92 20.66 -17.02
N LEU A 219 -4.17 21.03 -15.97
CA LEU A 219 -3.63 20.05 -15.02
C LEU A 219 -4.75 19.40 -14.19
N SER A 220 -5.76 20.18 -13.78
CA SER A 220 -6.95 19.66 -13.07
C SER A 220 -7.76 18.69 -13.95
N GLU A 221 -7.95 19.00 -15.22
CA GLU A 221 -8.64 18.12 -16.18
C GLU A 221 -7.82 16.83 -16.40
N SER A 222 -6.50 16.96 -16.59
CA SER A 222 -5.61 15.80 -16.73
C SER A 222 -5.60 14.91 -15.47
N ALA A 223 -5.62 15.50 -14.28
CA ALA A 223 -5.71 14.77 -13.02
C ALA A 223 -7.05 14.01 -12.92
N TRP A 224 -8.15 14.66 -13.29
CA TRP A 224 -9.47 14.05 -13.33
C TRP A 224 -9.54 12.86 -14.29
N GLU A 225 -9.02 13.00 -15.51
CA GLU A 225 -8.96 11.91 -16.49
C GLU A 225 -8.14 10.73 -15.97
N THR A 226 -6.95 11.02 -15.41
CA THR A 226 -6.03 10.02 -14.89
C THR A 226 -6.66 9.24 -13.72
N LEU A 227 -7.25 9.93 -12.75
CA LEU A 227 -7.95 9.30 -11.62
C LEU A 227 -9.22 8.56 -12.08
N SER A 228 -9.89 9.03 -13.12
CA SER A 228 -11.04 8.34 -13.71
C SER A 228 -10.62 7.00 -14.33
N GLU A 229 -9.46 6.93 -14.99
CA GLU A 229 -8.90 5.66 -15.48
C GLU A 229 -8.52 4.72 -14.33
N ALA A 230 -7.95 5.23 -13.23
CA ALA A 230 -7.72 4.44 -12.02
C ALA A 230 -9.03 3.84 -11.47
N LYS A 231 -10.08 4.67 -11.32
CA LYS A 231 -11.41 4.24 -10.86
C LYS A 231 -11.99 3.15 -11.77
N LYS A 232 -11.86 3.28 -13.09
CA LYS A 232 -12.29 2.25 -14.06
C LYS A 232 -11.55 0.93 -13.86
N CYS A 233 -10.23 0.97 -13.68
CA CYS A 233 -9.41 -0.23 -13.46
C CYS A 233 -9.84 -0.97 -12.19
N PHE A 234 -9.93 -0.26 -11.06
CA PHE A 234 -10.38 -0.85 -9.79
C PHE A 234 -11.81 -1.37 -9.87
N HIS A 235 -12.72 -0.65 -10.52
CA HIS A 235 -14.09 -1.13 -10.72
C HIS A 235 -14.14 -2.43 -11.53
N GLN A 236 -13.33 -2.56 -12.58
CA GLN A 236 -13.21 -3.81 -13.34
C GLN A 236 -12.61 -4.93 -12.50
N ALA A 237 -11.61 -4.63 -11.67
CA ALA A 237 -10.99 -5.60 -10.77
C ALA A 237 -11.99 -6.10 -9.70
N LEU A 238 -12.81 -5.20 -9.12
CA LEU A 238 -13.89 -5.56 -8.19
C LEU A 238 -15.01 -6.38 -8.83
N LYS A 239 -15.26 -6.25 -10.14
CA LYS A 239 -16.23 -7.15 -10.81
C LYS A 239 -15.76 -8.61 -10.80
N ALA A 240 -14.44 -8.82 -10.84
CA ALA A 240 -13.84 -10.14 -10.81
C ALA A 240 -13.58 -10.65 -9.38
N SER A 241 -13.22 -9.74 -8.46
CA SER A 241 -12.98 -10.03 -7.03
C SER A 241 -13.72 -9.04 -6.12
N PRO A 242 -15.05 -9.19 -5.91
CA PRO A 242 -15.88 -8.19 -5.21
C PRO A 242 -15.54 -7.96 -3.73
N GLU A 243 -14.96 -8.97 -3.09
CA GLU A 243 -14.66 -8.96 -1.65
C GLU A 243 -13.18 -8.61 -1.36
N ASP A 244 -12.37 -8.38 -2.39
CA ASP A 244 -10.96 -8.04 -2.20
C ASP A 244 -10.80 -6.68 -1.52
N VAL A 245 -10.35 -6.72 -0.28
CA VAL A 245 -10.25 -5.55 0.59
C VAL A 245 -9.22 -4.53 0.10
N TYR A 246 -8.15 -4.96 -0.58
CA TYR A 246 -7.12 -4.05 -1.10
C TYR A 246 -7.67 -3.25 -2.27
N ILE A 247 -8.41 -3.91 -3.17
CA ILE A 247 -9.05 -3.24 -4.29
C ILE A 247 -10.17 -2.32 -3.80
N LEU A 248 -10.94 -2.74 -2.79
CA LEU A 248 -11.97 -1.89 -2.16
C LEU A 248 -11.37 -0.62 -1.55
N ASP A 249 -10.22 -0.72 -0.87
CA ASP A 249 -9.54 0.43 -0.28
C ASP A 249 -9.03 1.39 -1.35
N GLU A 250 -8.32 0.90 -2.36
CA GLU A 250 -7.85 1.75 -3.47
C GLU A 250 -9.03 2.38 -4.25
N TYR A 251 -10.13 1.64 -4.43
CA TYR A 251 -11.36 2.19 -5.03
C TYR A 251 -11.96 3.32 -4.17
N ALA A 252 -11.98 3.18 -2.84
CA ALA A 252 -12.47 4.22 -1.95
C ALA A 252 -11.58 5.48 -1.98
N ARG A 253 -10.25 5.29 -2.02
CA ARG A 253 -9.25 6.36 -2.11
C ARG A 253 -9.33 7.13 -3.42
N VAL A 254 -9.45 6.46 -4.57
CA VAL A 254 -9.62 7.19 -5.85
C VAL A 254 -10.95 7.94 -5.91
N CYS A 255 -12.03 7.37 -5.35
CA CYS A 255 -13.31 8.09 -5.23
C CYS A 255 -13.17 9.34 -4.35
N TYR A 256 -12.36 9.28 -3.29
CA TYR A 256 -12.05 10.44 -2.45
C TYR A 256 -11.33 11.51 -3.26
N SER A 257 -10.25 11.16 -3.96
CA SER A 257 -9.46 12.10 -4.77
C SER A 257 -10.30 12.74 -5.89
N LEU A 258 -11.14 11.96 -6.57
CA LEU A 258 -12.08 12.52 -7.56
C LEU A 258 -13.06 13.51 -6.93
N ALA A 259 -13.58 13.22 -5.72
CA ALA A 259 -14.47 14.14 -5.01
C ALA A 259 -13.77 15.46 -4.61
N THR A 260 -12.44 15.46 -4.43
CA THR A 260 -11.67 16.70 -4.18
C THR A 260 -11.56 17.60 -5.41
N LEU A 261 -11.54 17.02 -6.61
CA LEU A 261 -11.45 17.75 -7.88
C LEU A 261 -12.81 18.25 -8.39
N ASP A 262 -13.91 17.72 -7.85
CA ASP A 262 -15.25 18.07 -8.30
C ASP A 262 -15.61 19.50 -7.87
N ASN A 263 -15.61 20.39 -8.87
CA ASN A 263 -15.94 21.80 -8.70
C ASN A 263 -17.39 22.13 -9.15
N GLU A 264 -18.18 21.13 -9.58
CA GLU A 264 -19.50 21.38 -10.17
C GLU A 264 -20.59 21.61 -9.12
N CYS A 265 -20.50 20.95 -7.96
CA CYS A 265 -21.52 21.00 -6.90
C CYS A 265 -20.89 21.04 -5.50
N SER A 266 -21.48 21.83 -4.60
CA SER A 266 -21.09 21.88 -3.18
C SER A 266 -22.31 21.60 -2.28
N PRO A 267 -22.35 20.46 -1.54
CA PRO A 267 -21.35 19.40 -1.51
C PRO A 267 -21.45 18.48 -2.73
N SER A 268 -20.30 18.03 -3.24
CA SER A 268 -20.26 17.06 -4.35
C SER A 268 -20.96 15.75 -3.96
N PRO A 269 -21.79 15.15 -4.85
CA PRO A 269 -22.37 13.83 -4.61
C PRO A 269 -21.30 12.72 -4.51
N LEU A 270 -20.09 12.96 -5.05
CA LEU A 270 -18.97 12.02 -4.98
C LEU A 270 -18.46 11.83 -3.55
N TRP A 271 -18.64 12.80 -2.66
CA TRP A 271 -18.30 12.63 -1.24
C TRP A 271 -19.13 11.53 -0.57
N LYS A 272 -20.43 11.43 -0.91
CA LYS A 272 -21.30 10.34 -0.44
C LYS A 272 -20.89 9.00 -1.03
N GLU A 273 -20.48 8.97 -2.29
CA GLU A 273 -19.93 7.76 -2.94
C GLU A 273 -18.65 7.30 -2.22
N SER A 274 -17.69 8.21 -1.99
CA SER A 274 -16.44 7.93 -1.28
C SER A 274 -16.70 7.41 0.13
N ALA A 275 -17.55 8.09 0.92
CA ALA A 275 -17.91 7.64 2.26
C ALA A 275 -18.57 6.25 2.27
N SER A 276 -19.43 5.97 1.29
CA SER A 276 -20.05 4.64 1.12
C SER A 276 -19.01 3.56 0.81
N ASN A 277 -18.01 3.86 -0.03
CA ASN A 277 -16.96 2.90 -0.36
C ASN A 277 -16.01 2.65 0.82
N PHE A 278 -15.59 3.68 1.56
CA PHE A 278 -14.81 3.44 2.79
C PHE A 278 -15.59 2.62 3.83
N LYS A 279 -16.90 2.86 3.97
CA LYS A 279 -17.74 2.01 4.83
C LYS A 279 -17.66 0.53 4.41
N LYS A 280 -17.66 0.21 3.12
CA LYS A 280 -17.51 -1.17 2.63
C LYS A 280 -16.16 -1.77 3.05
N VAL A 281 -15.07 -0.99 3.00
CA VAL A 281 -13.73 -1.42 3.46
C VAL A 281 -13.78 -1.80 4.94
N ILE A 282 -14.28 -0.91 5.80
CA ILE A 282 -14.32 -1.13 7.26
C ILE A 282 -15.29 -2.25 7.64
N CYS A 283 -16.40 -2.39 6.92
CA CYS A 283 -17.36 -3.45 7.14
C CYS A 283 -16.98 -4.78 6.47
N SER A 284 -15.91 -4.84 5.68
CA SER A 284 -15.46 -6.08 5.01
C SER A 284 -15.15 -7.18 6.04
N PRO A 285 -15.51 -8.45 5.76
CA PRO A 285 -15.09 -9.59 6.59
C PRO A 285 -13.56 -9.73 6.62
N ASP A 286 -12.88 -9.38 5.52
CA ASP A 286 -11.44 -9.54 5.33
C ASP A 286 -10.63 -8.27 5.68
N LYS A 287 -11.27 -7.29 6.34
CA LYS A 287 -10.65 -6.00 6.71
C LYS A 287 -9.26 -6.14 7.32
N HIS A 288 -9.06 -7.18 8.14
CA HIS A 288 -7.81 -7.39 8.87
C HIS A 288 -6.60 -7.66 7.96
N ASN A 289 -6.83 -8.06 6.71
CA ASN A 289 -5.76 -8.27 5.73
C ASN A 289 -5.06 -6.95 5.35
N LEU A 290 -5.74 -5.80 5.37
CA LEU A 290 -5.12 -4.49 5.12
C LEU A 290 -4.04 -4.12 6.16
N GLY A 291 -4.11 -4.72 7.34
CA GLY A 291 -3.30 -4.35 8.49
C GLY A 291 -3.85 -3.13 9.24
N ALA A 292 -3.45 -3.01 10.51
CA ALA A 292 -4.00 -2.00 11.42
C ALA A 292 -3.79 -0.56 10.95
N THR A 293 -2.61 -0.24 10.41
CA THR A 293 -2.28 1.11 9.94
C THR A 293 -3.17 1.54 8.78
N HIS A 294 -3.31 0.73 7.72
CA HIS A 294 -4.18 1.07 6.59
C HIS A 294 -5.64 1.18 7.03
N LEU A 295 -6.14 0.25 7.87
CA LEU A 295 -7.50 0.35 8.41
C LEU A 295 -7.75 1.64 9.21
N LEU A 296 -6.77 2.10 9.98
CA LEU A 296 -6.86 3.39 10.68
C LEU A 296 -6.97 4.54 9.68
N HIS A 297 -6.12 4.55 8.64
CA HIS A 297 -6.22 5.55 7.57
C HIS A 297 -7.59 5.51 6.87
N SER A 298 -8.07 4.34 6.45
CA SER A 298 -9.38 4.20 5.80
C SER A 298 -10.53 4.65 6.70
N THR A 299 -10.45 4.37 8.01
CA THR A 299 -11.46 4.83 9.00
C THR A 299 -11.40 6.34 9.17
N SER A 300 -10.21 6.91 9.22
CA SER A 300 -9.97 8.36 9.31
C SER A 300 -10.49 9.08 8.06
N PHE A 301 -10.16 8.61 6.85
CA PHE A 301 -10.67 9.17 5.60
C PHE A 301 -12.18 8.99 5.43
N TRP A 302 -12.75 7.89 5.94
CA TRP A 302 -14.20 7.73 6.00
C TRP A 302 -14.86 8.87 6.77
N ALA A 303 -14.31 9.22 7.93
CA ALA A 303 -14.84 10.29 8.77
C ALA A 303 -14.76 11.65 8.08
N LEU A 304 -13.66 11.96 7.39
CA LEU A 304 -13.55 13.20 6.62
C LEU A 304 -14.51 13.21 5.41
N ALA A 305 -14.65 12.10 4.69
CA ALA A 305 -15.63 11.99 3.59
C ALA A 305 -17.08 12.19 4.08
N LEU A 306 -17.42 11.68 5.27
CA LEU A 306 -18.71 11.94 5.92
C LEU A 306 -18.89 13.45 6.19
N ALA A 307 -17.89 14.11 6.76
CA ALA A 307 -17.93 15.55 7.03
C ALA A 307 -18.11 16.37 5.74
N LYS A 308 -17.36 16.03 4.69
CA LYS A 308 -17.46 16.64 3.35
C LYS A 308 -18.83 16.41 2.70
N SER A 309 -19.48 15.30 3.01
CA SER A 309 -20.86 15.01 2.62
C SER A 309 -21.92 15.66 3.52
N GLN A 310 -21.50 16.50 4.47
CA GLN A 310 -22.31 17.20 5.49
C GLN A 310 -22.96 16.29 6.55
N ASP A 311 -22.50 15.05 6.70
CA ASP A 311 -22.88 14.17 7.82
C ASP A 311 -21.92 14.37 9.01
N TYR A 312 -22.04 15.53 9.64
CA TYR A 312 -21.12 15.96 10.70
C TYR A 312 -21.22 15.15 12.00
N GLU A 313 -22.40 14.58 12.30
CA GLU A 313 -22.61 13.78 13.51
C GLU A 313 -21.93 12.43 13.38
N SER A 314 -22.12 11.73 12.25
CA SER A 314 -21.42 10.47 11.99
C SER A 314 -19.92 10.68 11.90
N ALA A 315 -19.47 11.74 11.23
CA ALA A 315 -18.04 12.09 11.14
C ALA A 315 -17.41 12.31 12.52
N TRP A 316 -18.08 13.09 13.39
CA TRP A 316 -17.58 13.34 14.75
C TRP A 316 -17.49 12.08 15.58
N LEU A 317 -18.50 11.22 15.51
CA LEU A 317 -18.49 9.93 16.20
C LEU A 317 -17.32 9.07 15.75
N GLN A 318 -17.07 8.95 14.44
CA GLN A 318 -15.96 8.16 13.91
C GLN A 318 -14.59 8.72 14.35
N LEU A 319 -14.36 10.03 14.25
CA LEU A 319 -13.12 10.66 14.74
C LEU A 319 -12.92 10.44 16.24
N SER A 320 -13.99 10.58 17.03
CA SER A 320 -13.93 10.40 18.48
C SER A 320 -13.62 8.96 18.89
N VAL A 321 -14.15 7.97 18.17
CA VAL A 321 -13.86 6.55 18.42
C VAL A 321 -12.39 6.23 18.10
N VAL A 322 -11.88 6.72 16.96
CA VAL A 322 -10.46 6.52 16.59
C VAL A 322 -9.54 7.17 17.64
N GLU A 323 -9.82 8.41 18.04
CA GLU A 323 -9.07 9.11 19.09
C GLU A 323 -9.13 8.39 20.44
N ALA A 324 -10.30 7.87 20.85
CA ALA A 324 -10.45 7.15 22.11
C ALA A 324 -9.63 5.84 22.13
N CYS A 325 -9.49 5.18 20.99
CA CYS A 325 -8.68 3.97 20.86
C CYS A 325 -7.19 4.26 20.73
N ILE A 326 -6.80 5.32 20.02
CA ILE A 326 -5.41 5.68 19.75
C ILE A 326 -5.22 7.21 19.88
N PRO A 327 -5.07 7.71 21.12
CA PRO A 327 -5.00 9.14 21.38
C PRO A 327 -3.82 9.87 20.72
N ASP A 328 -2.70 9.17 20.50
CA ASP A 328 -1.48 9.75 19.94
C ASP A 328 -1.42 9.69 18.40
N PHE A 329 -2.48 9.21 17.73
CA PHE A 329 -2.50 9.10 16.28
C PHE A 329 -2.66 10.49 15.64
N TRP A 330 -1.58 11.04 15.08
CA TRP A 330 -1.57 12.42 14.57
C TRP A 330 -2.68 12.69 13.54
N LEU A 331 -2.98 11.72 12.67
CA LEU A 331 -3.95 11.90 11.58
C LEU A 331 -5.36 12.19 12.10
N VAL A 332 -5.81 11.56 13.20
CA VAL A 332 -7.16 11.82 13.73
C VAL A 332 -7.31 13.27 14.20
N HIS A 333 -6.27 13.83 14.82
CA HIS A 333 -6.26 15.22 15.25
C HIS A 333 -6.18 16.18 14.07
N TYR A 334 -5.43 15.81 13.03
CA TYR A 334 -5.35 16.60 11.80
C TYR A 334 -6.72 16.68 11.12
N LEU A 335 -7.39 15.53 10.96
CA LEU A 335 -8.73 15.49 10.39
C LEU A 335 -9.79 16.14 11.27
N LYS A 336 -9.60 16.18 12.60
CA LYS A 336 -10.45 17.00 13.50
C LYS A 336 -10.28 18.50 13.22
N ALA A 337 -9.07 18.97 12.92
CA ALA A 337 -8.86 20.36 12.52
C ALA A 337 -9.61 20.67 11.20
N SER A 338 -9.51 19.80 10.20
CA SER A 338 -10.26 19.91 8.94
C SER A 338 -11.78 19.86 9.17
N TYR A 339 -12.25 18.93 10.01
CA TYR A 339 -13.64 18.80 10.40
C TYR A 339 -14.21 20.10 11.00
N PHE A 340 -13.50 20.72 11.94
CA PHE A 340 -13.96 21.96 12.56
C PHE A 340 -13.98 23.13 11.55
N CYS A 341 -13.04 23.16 10.60
CA CYS A 341 -13.06 24.14 9.51
C CYS A 341 -14.25 23.94 8.57
N LEU A 342 -14.60 22.69 8.24
CA LEU A 342 -15.82 22.37 7.48
C LEU A 342 -17.08 22.76 8.27
N ARG A 343 -17.13 22.46 9.57
CA ARG A 343 -18.28 22.80 10.42
C ARG A 343 -18.48 24.30 10.55
N PHE A 344 -17.40 25.09 10.57
CA PHE A 344 -17.48 26.57 10.54
C PHE A 344 -18.26 27.11 9.35
N GLN A 345 -18.18 26.44 8.20
CA GLN A 345 -18.85 26.86 6.96
C GLN A 345 -20.37 26.63 6.99
N GLU A 346 -20.91 25.96 8.03
CA GLU A 346 -22.36 25.80 8.17
C GLU A 346 -23.06 27.15 8.45
N ASP A 347 -24.06 27.48 7.62
CA ASP A 347 -24.81 28.74 7.72
C ASP A 347 -25.61 28.88 9.03
N LYS A 348 -26.05 27.75 9.60
CA LYS A 348 -26.91 27.70 10.79
C LYS A 348 -26.20 28.03 12.11
N LEU A 349 -24.86 28.10 12.12
CA LEU A 349 -24.11 28.36 13.34
C LEU A 349 -24.13 29.84 13.73
N SER A 350 -24.35 30.11 15.02
CA SER A 350 -24.20 31.44 15.58
C SER A 350 -22.74 31.93 15.51
N PRO A 351 -22.48 33.25 15.56
CA PRO A 351 -21.12 33.79 15.57
C PRO A 351 -20.24 33.23 16.69
N LYS A 352 -20.84 32.94 17.86
CA LYS A 352 -20.15 32.34 19.00
C LYS A 352 -19.72 30.90 18.72
N GLU A 353 -20.61 30.12 18.09
CA GLU A 353 -20.30 28.73 17.70
C GLU A 353 -19.26 28.69 16.58
N LYS A 354 -19.36 29.55 15.57
CA LYS A 354 -18.34 29.67 14.52
C LYS A 354 -16.96 29.97 15.10
N LYS A 355 -16.87 30.93 16.03
CA LYS A 355 -15.61 31.22 16.75
C LYS A 355 -15.08 29.99 17.50
N LEU A 356 -15.96 29.26 18.19
CA LEU A 356 -15.59 28.05 18.91
C LEU A 356 -15.03 26.97 17.96
N GLN A 357 -15.61 26.79 16.77
CA GLN A 357 -15.09 25.84 15.78
C GLN A 357 -13.63 26.18 15.39
N LEU A 358 -13.34 27.45 15.10
CA LEU A 358 -11.98 27.86 14.74
C LEU A 358 -10.98 27.70 15.89
N ASP A 359 -11.39 28.00 17.12
CA ASP A 359 -10.55 27.82 18.30
C ASP A 359 -10.26 26.31 18.55
N LEU A 360 -11.25 25.44 18.32
CA LEU A 360 -11.07 23.98 18.38
C LEU A 360 -10.17 23.46 17.24
N ALA A 361 -10.30 24.01 16.02
CA ALA A 361 -9.45 23.67 14.89
C ALA A 361 -7.97 24.00 15.18
N LEU A 362 -7.68 25.19 15.71
CA LEU A 362 -6.32 25.57 16.12
C LEU A 362 -5.76 24.64 17.20
N LYS A 363 -6.58 24.28 18.20
CA LYS A 363 -6.16 23.37 19.28
C LYS A 363 -5.84 21.98 18.75
N ALA A 364 -6.67 21.44 17.85
CA ALA A 364 -6.43 20.16 17.22
C ALA A 364 -5.13 20.19 16.40
N LEU A 365 -4.94 21.24 15.59
CA LEU A 365 -3.71 21.41 14.81
C LEU A 365 -2.46 21.56 15.70
N GLU A 366 -2.56 22.22 16.86
CA GLU A 366 -1.44 22.31 17.81
C GLU A 366 -1.04 20.93 18.35
N ILE A 367 -2.01 20.05 18.64
CA ILE A 367 -1.72 18.67 19.07
C ILE A 367 -0.94 17.92 17.98
N VAL A 368 -1.37 18.07 16.73
CA VAL A 368 -0.69 17.44 15.58
C VAL A 368 0.74 17.92 15.44
N LEU A 369 0.98 19.23 15.53
CA LEU A 369 2.32 19.80 15.29
C LEU A 369 3.32 19.48 16.42
N LYS A 370 2.83 19.20 17.64
CA LYS A 370 3.63 18.70 18.76
C LYS A 370 4.01 17.23 18.62
N ASN A 371 3.31 16.49 17.77
CA ASN A 371 3.57 15.07 17.60
C ASN A 371 4.90 14.85 16.85
N GLU A 372 5.73 13.97 17.38
CA GLU A 372 7.08 13.66 16.86
C GLU A 372 7.11 12.43 15.93
N ASP A 373 5.94 11.90 15.52
CA ASP A 373 5.89 10.80 14.56
C ASP A 373 6.62 11.20 13.27
N PRO A 374 7.66 10.47 12.85
CA PRO A 374 8.40 10.76 11.61
C PRO A 374 7.53 10.73 10.34
N GLN A 375 6.37 10.06 10.40
CA GLN A 375 5.42 9.97 9.29
C GLN A 375 4.41 11.12 9.27
N ASN A 376 4.47 12.07 10.21
CA ASN A 376 3.57 13.21 10.29
C ASN A 376 4.02 14.33 9.33
N PRO A 377 3.33 14.54 8.19
CA PRO A 377 3.67 15.55 7.20
C PRO A 377 2.96 16.90 7.48
N SER A 378 2.19 17.02 8.57
CA SER A 378 1.28 18.14 8.78
C SER A 378 1.95 19.51 8.85
N ARG A 379 3.26 19.57 9.14
CA ARG A 379 4.05 20.83 9.10
C ARG A 379 4.07 21.46 7.71
N THR A 380 4.08 20.65 6.66
CA THR A 380 4.06 21.11 5.27
C THR A 380 2.65 21.12 4.70
N GLU A 381 1.86 20.07 4.98
CA GLU A 381 0.52 19.93 4.41
C GLU A 381 -0.45 21.01 4.91
N ALA A 382 -0.39 21.40 6.19
CA ALA A 382 -1.32 22.38 6.74
C ALA A 382 -1.27 23.75 6.04
N LEU A 383 -0.15 24.07 5.38
CA LEU A 383 0.03 25.32 4.66
C LEU A 383 -0.78 25.37 3.35
N VAL A 384 -0.98 24.21 2.72
CA VAL A 384 -1.58 24.08 1.39
C VAL A 384 -2.95 23.40 1.41
N ASP A 385 -3.26 22.65 2.46
CA ASP A 385 -4.50 21.88 2.57
C ASP A 385 -5.74 22.78 2.40
N PRO A 386 -6.61 22.55 1.40
CA PRO A 386 -7.78 23.38 1.16
C PRO A 386 -8.76 23.40 2.33
N ASP A 387 -8.82 22.33 3.14
CA ASP A 387 -9.78 22.22 4.25
C ASP A 387 -9.42 23.13 5.41
N LEU A 388 -8.14 23.48 5.54
CA LEU A 388 -7.63 24.41 6.55
C LEU A 388 -7.60 25.86 6.02
N ASN A 389 -8.07 26.13 4.81
CA ASN A 389 -8.02 27.47 4.22
C ASN A 389 -8.76 28.52 5.06
N VAL A 390 -9.92 28.15 5.62
CA VAL A 390 -10.69 29.03 6.52
C VAL A 390 -9.85 29.42 7.73
N LEU A 391 -9.10 28.48 8.31
CA LEU A 391 -8.23 28.75 9.44
C LEU A 391 -7.12 29.75 9.08
N ARG A 392 -6.53 29.59 7.89
CA ARG A 392 -5.51 30.50 7.35
C ARG A 392 -6.04 31.91 7.06
N GLN A 393 -7.33 32.04 6.75
CA GLN A 393 -7.98 33.32 6.45
C GLN A 393 -8.47 34.02 7.73
N GLU A 394 -9.27 33.33 8.55
CA GLU A 394 -9.96 33.91 9.72
C GLU A 394 -9.08 34.00 10.97
N LYS A 395 -8.08 33.12 11.10
CA LYS A 395 -7.15 33.01 12.25
C LYS A 395 -5.69 33.12 11.81
N LYS A 396 -5.43 33.96 10.80
CA LYS A 396 -4.12 34.07 10.13
C LYS A 396 -2.94 34.23 11.10
N LEU A 397 -3.05 35.13 12.08
CA LEU A 397 -1.94 35.41 12.99
C LEU A 397 -1.66 34.23 13.91
N GLU A 398 -2.70 33.64 14.51
CA GLU A 398 -2.58 32.47 15.38
C GLU A 398 -2.04 31.26 14.61
N PHE A 399 -2.56 31.01 13.41
CA PHE A 399 -2.09 29.94 12.53
C PHE A 399 -0.60 30.10 12.21
N MET A 400 -0.17 31.29 11.76
CA MET A 400 1.24 31.53 11.43
C MET A 400 2.16 31.43 12.64
N ASN A 401 1.73 31.89 13.82
CA ASN A 401 2.49 31.73 15.06
C ASN A 401 2.65 30.25 15.43
N LEU A 402 1.59 29.45 15.24
CA LEU A 402 1.61 28.02 15.49
C LEU A 402 2.58 27.30 14.55
N MET A 403 2.50 27.58 13.24
CA MET A 403 3.42 27.01 12.25
C MET A 403 4.87 27.44 12.52
N LYS A 404 5.13 28.69 12.91
CA LYS A 404 6.48 29.16 13.25
C LYS A 404 7.03 28.48 14.50
N LYS A 405 6.18 28.16 15.48
CA LYS A 405 6.60 27.54 16.75
C LYS A 405 7.04 26.09 16.59
N TYR A 406 6.43 25.35 15.66
CA TYR A 406 6.64 23.90 15.51
C TYR A 406 7.08 23.46 14.10
N GLY A 407 7.34 24.41 13.19
CA GLY A 407 7.65 24.15 11.78
C GLY A 407 9.13 24.01 11.44
N SER A 408 10.02 23.98 12.45
CA SER A 408 11.47 23.77 12.28
C SER A 408 11.86 22.30 12.36
#